data_AF-A0A0P8Z1U7-F1
#
_entry.id   AF-A0A0P8Z1U7-F1
#
_cell.length_a   1.000
_cell.length_b   1.000
_cell.length_c   1.000
_cell.angle_alpha   90.00
_cell.angle_beta   90.00
_cell.angle_gamma   90.00
#
_symmetry.space_group_name_H-M   'P 1'
#
loop_
_entity.id
_entity.type
_entity.pdbx_description
1 polymer ?
#
loop_
_entity_poly.entity_id
_entity_poly.type
_entity_poly.pdbx_seq_one_letter_code
_entity_poly.pdbx_strand_id
1 'polypeptide(L)'
;MGEEITQKPMYQQIALDIARRVVNGDFQAGCKIHGRSTLAGEYNVSPETVRRAVILLQDMDVVSVSHGSGITINSQEEACKFIDKFKDMESIASLKMNLDKLFEDKKEIDSNLANTIEKIIDYSDRLRNISPYNPLEIEIKEDSMVVGETVSSVKFWQNTGATIIAIRRDKDIILSPGPYAEFRAGDVIVVVGDEGVLKRVKVFLNV
;
A
#
# COMPACT_ATOMS: atom_id res chain seq x y z
N MET A 1 -12.96 30.06 7.05
CA MET A 1 -12.12 29.65 5.91
C MET A 1 -13.07 28.98 4.93
N GLY A 2 -13.12 29.48 3.70
CA GLY A 2 -14.31 29.47 2.85
C GLY A 2 -14.78 28.09 2.42
N GLU A 3 -16.11 27.93 2.39
CA GLU A 3 -16.77 26.84 1.69
C GLU A 3 -16.48 27.01 0.19
N GLU A 4 -15.62 26.16 -0.36
CA GLU A 4 -15.51 25.99 -1.81
C GLU A 4 -16.83 25.38 -2.30
N ILE A 5 -17.66 26.23 -2.88
CA ILE A 5 -18.80 25.81 -3.69
C ILE A 5 -18.22 25.00 -4.84
N THR A 6 -18.29 23.67 -4.74
CA THR A 6 -18.04 22.75 -5.87
C THR A 6 -19.11 23.01 -6.92
N GLN A 7 -18.86 24.04 -7.73
CA GLN A 7 -19.77 24.51 -8.75
C GLN A 7 -19.85 23.43 -9.82
N LYS A 8 -20.95 22.65 -9.79
CA LYS A 8 -21.15 21.56 -10.74
C LYS A 8 -20.99 22.07 -12.17
N PRO A 9 -20.32 21.32 -13.06
CA PRO A 9 -20.20 21.71 -14.45
C PRO A 9 -21.58 21.96 -15.07
N MET A 10 -21.77 23.16 -15.65
CA MET A 10 -23.07 23.62 -16.16
C MET A 10 -23.72 22.62 -17.14
N TYR A 11 -22.94 21.93 -17.96
CA TYR A 11 -23.46 20.94 -18.92
C TYR A 11 -24.08 19.70 -18.24
N GLN A 12 -23.58 19.29 -17.07
CA GLN A 12 -24.15 18.16 -16.31
C GLN A 12 -25.48 18.56 -15.67
N GLN A 13 -25.57 19.80 -15.16
CA GLN A 13 -26.83 20.33 -14.62
C GLN A 13 -27.91 20.40 -15.71
N ILE A 14 -27.56 20.87 -16.91
CA ILE A 14 -28.49 20.92 -18.05
C ILE A 14 -28.92 19.51 -18.47
N ALA A 15 -28.00 18.55 -18.54
CA ALA A 15 -28.34 17.17 -18.88
C ALA A 15 -29.31 16.55 -17.85
N LEU A 16 -29.03 16.74 -16.56
CA LEU A 16 -29.89 16.24 -15.47
C LEU A 16 -31.27 16.91 -15.47
N ASP A 17 -31.35 18.20 -15.76
CA ASP A 17 -32.61 18.93 -15.84
C ASP A 17 -33.46 18.46 -17.03
N ILE A 18 -32.86 18.32 -18.22
CA ILE A 18 -33.54 17.78 -19.39
C ILE A 18 -34.05 16.36 -19.11
N ALA A 19 -33.23 15.48 -18.52
CA ALA A 19 -33.67 14.14 -18.15
C ALA A 19 -34.87 14.15 -17.19
N ARG A 20 -34.89 15.07 -16.20
CA ARG A 20 -36.03 15.22 -15.28
C ARG A 20 -37.30 15.67 -16.00
N ARG A 21 -37.19 16.61 -16.93
CA ARG A 21 -38.33 17.07 -17.74
C ARG A 21 -38.90 15.96 -18.63
N VAL A 22 -38.05 15.09 -19.15
CA VAL A 22 -38.48 13.87 -19.88
C VAL A 22 -39.25 12.92 -18.96
N VAL A 23 -38.75 12.66 -17.75
CA VAL A 23 -39.38 11.76 -16.77
C VAL A 23 -40.71 12.33 -16.24
N ASN A 24 -40.79 13.64 -16.01
CA ASN A 24 -42.00 14.32 -15.56
C ASN A 24 -43.10 14.40 -16.63
N GLY A 25 -42.80 14.01 -17.87
CA GLY A 25 -43.75 14.03 -18.98
C GLY A 25 -43.87 15.38 -19.70
N ASP A 26 -43.03 16.36 -19.38
CA ASP A 26 -42.95 17.62 -20.15
C ASP A 26 -42.53 17.36 -21.60
N PHE A 27 -41.78 16.25 -21.80
CA PHE A 27 -41.44 15.76 -23.11
C PHE A 27 -41.77 14.27 -23.26
N GLN A 28 -42.54 13.93 -24.29
CA GLN A 28 -42.89 12.55 -24.61
C GLN A 28 -41.82 11.89 -25.49
N ALA A 29 -41.66 10.57 -25.34
CA ALA A 29 -40.81 9.77 -26.22
C ALA A 29 -41.26 9.92 -27.68
N GLY A 30 -40.30 10.12 -28.59
CA GLY A 30 -40.53 10.41 -30.00
C GLY A 30 -40.77 11.89 -30.32
N CYS A 31 -40.98 12.76 -29.32
CA CYS A 31 -41.10 14.19 -29.57
C CYS A 31 -39.75 14.84 -29.85
N LYS A 32 -39.78 15.82 -30.75
CA LYS A 32 -38.66 16.70 -31.01
C LYS A 32 -38.68 17.86 -30.04
N ILE A 33 -37.57 18.09 -29.37
CA ILE A 33 -37.35 19.25 -28.51
C ILE A 33 -36.62 20.36 -29.26
N HIS A 34 -36.56 21.52 -28.62
CA HIS A 34 -35.90 22.70 -29.14
C HIS A 34 -34.45 22.43 -29.58
N GLY A 35 -34.02 23.09 -30.65
CA GLY A 35 -32.68 22.95 -31.19
C GLY A 35 -31.61 23.49 -30.24
N ARG A 36 -30.35 23.12 -30.51
CA ARG A 36 -29.18 23.48 -29.66
C ARG A 36 -29.07 24.97 -29.35
N SER A 37 -29.38 25.85 -30.32
CA SER A 37 -29.33 27.30 -30.14
C SER A 37 -30.47 27.86 -29.28
N THR A 38 -31.65 27.26 -29.34
CA THR A 38 -32.82 27.67 -28.54
C THR A 38 -32.61 27.28 -27.08
N LEU A 39 -32.17 26.04 -26.82
CA LEU A 39 -31.81 25.58 -25.48
C LEU A 39 -30.66 26.42 -24.90
N ALA A 40 -29.69 26.85 -25.71
CA ALA A 40 -28.62 27.73 -25.25
C ALA A 40 -29.16 29.09 -24.75
N GLY A 41 -30.18 29.63 -25.42
CA GLY A 41 -30.88 30.84 -24.97
C GLY A 41 -31.71 30.63 -23.71
N GLU A 42 -32.44 29.50 -23.59
CA GLU A 42 -33.25 29.17 -22.41
C GLU A 42 -32.40 29.01 -21.14
N TYR A 43 -31.28 28.30 -21.24
CA TYR A 43 -30.39 28.05 -20.10
C TYR A 43 -29.33 29.16 -19.93
N ASN A 44 -29.34 30.20 -20.77
CA ASN A 44 -28.37 31.30 -20.78
C ASN A 44 -26.90 30.82 -20.78
N VAL A 45 -26.59 29.83 -21.62
CA VAL A 45 -25.25 29.22 -21.74
C VAL A 45 -24.74 29.25 -23.18
N SER A 46 -23.45 28.94 -23.37
CA SER A 46 -22.88 28.75 -24.70
C SER A 46 -23.51 27.54 -25.41
N PRO A 47 -23.77 27.60 -26.74
CA PRO A 47 -24.21 26.46 -27.54
C PRO A 47 -23.31 25.22 -27.40
N GLU A 48 -22.03 25.41 -27.12
CA GLU A 48 -21.08 24.32 -26.90
C GLU A 48 -21.35 23.58 -25.57
N THR A 49 -21.85 24.28 -24.56
CA THR A 49 -22.24 23.66 -23.27
C THR A 49 -23.48 22.79 -23.45
N VAL A 50 -24.46 23.27 -24.22
CA VAL A 50 -25.65 22.47 -24.61
C VAL A 50 -25.24 21.29 -25.47
N ARG A 51 -24.31 21.46 -26.42
CA ARG A 51 -23.78 20.36 -27.22
C ARG A 51 -23.21 19.25 -26.33
N ARG A 52 -22.40 19.61 -25.32
CA ARG A 52 -21.85 18.66 -24.34
C ARG A 52 -22.93 17.97 -23.51
N ALA A 53 -23.94 18.72 -23.06
CA ALA A 53 -25.07 18.15 -22.30
C ALA A 53 -25.87 17.14 -23.12
N VAL A 54 -26.13 17.45 -24.40
CA VAL A 54 -26.87 16.58 -25.32
C VAL A 54 -26.08 15.31 -25.67
N ILE A 55 -24.76 15.41 -25.84
CA ILE A 55 -23.89 14.23 -26.05
C ILE A 55 -23.97 13.29 -24.84
N LEU A 56 -23.90 13.85 -23.63
CA LEU A 56 -23.98 13.06 -22.40
C LEU A 56 -25.30 12.29 -22.26
N LEU A 57 -26.40 12.89 -22.72
CA LEU A 57 -27.71 12.24 -22.78
C LEU A 57 -27.80 11.23 -23.93
N GLN A 58 -27.14 11.51 -25.05
CA GLN A 58 -27.09 10.63 -26.22
C GLN A 58 -26.28 9.35 -25.95
N ASP A 59 -25.18 9.45 -25.19
CA ASP A 59 -24.34 8.31 -24.82
C ASP A 59 -25.08 7.25 -23.96
N MET A 60 -26.17 7.66 -23.31
CA MET A 60 -27.05 6.81 -22.51
C MET A 60 -28.41 6.59 -23.18
N ASP A 61 -28.49 6.81 -24.51
CA ASP A 61 -29.68 6.63 -25.34
C ASP A 61 -30.94 7.40 -24.88
N VAL A 62 -30.81 8.41 -24.03
CA VAL A 62 -31.94 9.24 -23.57
C VAL A 62 -32.48 10.10 -24.72
N VAL A 63 -31.58 10.62 -25.56
CA VAL A 63 -31.91 11.46 -26.72
C VAL A 63 -31.10 11.05 -27.95
N SER A 64 -31.64 11.32 -29.13
CA SER A 64 -30.94 11.18 -30.41
C SER A 64 -30.86 12.52 -31.13
N VAL A 65 -29.75 12.75 -31.85
CA VAL A 65 -29.58 13.96 -32.67
C VAL A 65 -29.56 13.59 -34.14
N SER A 66 -30.51 14.12 -34.90
CA SER A 66 -30.58 13.94 -36.35
C SER A 66 -30.09 15.20 -37.08
N HIS A 67 -29.23 15.03 -38.09
CA HIS A 67 -28.64 16.14 -38.83
C HIS A 67 -29.74 17.03 -39.44
N GLY A 68 -29.79 18.31 -39.04
CA GLY A 68 -30.77 19.29 -39.51
C GLY A 68 -32.19 19.18 -38.93
N SER A 69 -32.50 18.20 -38.06
CA SER A 69 -33.88 17.90 -37.63
C SER A 69 -34.19 18.11 -36.14
N GLY A 70 -33.21 18.52 -35.34
CA GLY A 70 -33.38 18.78 -33.90
C GLY A 70 -32.92 17.62 -33.00
N ILE A 71 -33.33 17.67 -31.73
CA ILE A 71 -33.05 16.65 -30.73
C ILE A 71 -34.36 15.88 -30.49
N THR A 72 -34.31 14.55 -30.56
CA THR A 72 -35.48 13.68 -30.37
C THR A 72 -35.29 12.89 -29.09
N ILE A 73 -36.34 12.74 -28.28
CA ILE A 73 -36.27 11.88 -27.09
C ILE A 73 -36.57 10.45 -27.47
N ASN A 74 -35.72 9.52 -27.04
CA ASN A 74 -35.90 8.11 -27.38
C ASN A 74 -36.81 7.42 -26.36
N SER A 75 -36.48 7.50 -25.07
CA SER A 75 -37.20 6.78 -24.02
C SER A 75 -37.18 7.51 -22.69
N GLN A 76 -38.34 7.53 -22.02
CA GLN A 76 -38.46 7.98 -20.63
C GLN A 76 -37.78 7.02 -19.64
N GLU A 77 -37.71 5.73 -19.97
CA GLU A 77 -37.09 4.72 -19.13
C GLU A 77 -35.57 4.94 -19.02
N GLU A 78 -34.93 5.27 -20.15
CA GLU A 78 -33.50 5.59 -20.18
C GLU A 78 -33.20 6.92 -19.46
N ALA A 79 -34.13 7.88 -19.49
CA ALA A 79 -34.03 9.11 -18.70
C ALA A 79 -34.07 8.83 -17.19
N CYS A 80 -34.92 7.91 -16.72
CA CYS A 80 -34.92 7.46 -15.32
C CYS A 80 -33.58 6.80 -14.94
N LYS A 81 -33.08 5.86 -15.74
CA LYS A 81 -31.79 5.20 -15.52
C LYS A 81 -30.64 6.20 -15.48
N PHE A 82 -30.66 7.22 -16.34
CA PHE A 82 -29.70 8.31 -16.33
C PHE A 82 -29.72 9.07 -14.99
N ILE A 83 -30.91 9.47 -14.51
CA ILE A 83 -31.05 10.20 -13.25
C ILE A 83 -30.54 9.38 -12.06
N ASP A 84 -30.92 8.10 -11.99
CA ASP A 84 -30.53 7.23 -10.88
C ASP A 84 -29.02 7.01 -10.87
N LYS A 85 -28.42 6.70 -12.02
CA LYS A 85 -26.97 6.57 -12.16
C LYS A 85 -26.21 7.86 -11.83
N PHE A 86 -26.76 9.03 -12.16
CA PHE A 86 -26.19 10.32 -11.79
C PHE A 86 -26.35 10.67 -10.30
N LYS A 87 -27.47 10.29 -9.67
CA LYS A 87 -27.69 10.49 -8.23
C LYS A 87 -26.83 9.56 -7.38
N ASP A 88 -26.70 8.29 -7.80
CA ASP A 88 -25.88 7.30 -7.12
C ASP A 88 -24.40 7.68 -7.13
N MET A 89 -23.94 8.36 -8.18
CA MET A 89 -22.57 8.86 -8.26
C MET A 89 -22.29 10.06 -7.32
N GLU A 90 -23.33 10.74 -6.83
CA GLU A 90 -23.21 12.01 -6.08
C GLU A 90 -23.79 11.98 -4.65
N SER A 91 -24.39 10.88 -4.19
CA SER A 91 -25.04 10.85 -2.88
C SER A 91 -24.05 10.69 -1.71
N ILE A 92 -24.34 11.32 -0.57
CA ILE A 92 -23.58 11.09 0.68
C ILE A 92 -23.66 9.61 1.09
N ALA A 93 -24.76 8.93 0.76
CA ALA A 93 -24.94 7.51 1.03
C ALA A 93 -23.95 6.64 0.24
N SER A 94 -23.72 6.95 -1.04
CA SER A 94 -22.75 6.22 -1.86
C SER A 94 -21.30 6.55 -1.48
N LEU A 95 -21.01 7.80 -1.07
CA LEU A 95 -19.72 8.13 -0.45
C LEU A 95 -19.47 7.33 0.83
N LYS A 96 -20.50 7.18 1.67
CA LYS A 96 -20.42 6.38 2.90
C LYS A 96 -20.22 4.89 2.60
N MET A 97 -20.95 4.32 1.64
CA MET A 97 -20.75 2.94 1.20
C MET A 97 -19.34 2.69 0.65
N ASN A 98 -18.81 3.63 -0.15
CA ASN A 98 -17.44 3.53 -0.64
C ASN A 98 -16.42 3.59 0.50
N LEU A 99 -16.64 4.46 1.49
CA LEU A 99 -15.78 4.58 2.66
C LEU A 99 -15.79 3.30 3.50
N ASP A 100 -16.96 2.70 3.73
CA ASP A 100 -17.09 1.44 4.45
C ASP A 100 -16.34 0.31 3.72
N LYS A 101 -16.46 0.25 2.38
CA LYS A 101 -15.71 -0.69 1.55
C LYS A 101 -14.20 -0.50 1.66
N LEU A 102 -13.71 0.75 1.60
CA LEU A 102 -12.28 1.05 1.75
C LEU A 102 -11.73 0.63 3.13
N PHE A 103 -12.54 0.72 4.18
CA PHE A 103 -12.16 0.22 5.50
C PHE A 103 -12.02 -1.31 5.53
N GLU A 104 -12.89 -2.02 4.82
CA GLU A 104 -12.86 -3.47 4.72
C GLU A 104 -11.62 -3.95 3.93
N ASP A 105 -11.36 -3.31 2.78
CA ASP A 105 -10.17 -3.57 1.96
C ASP A 105 -8.87 -3.29 2.76
N LYS A 106 -8.83 -2.19 3.53
CA LYS A 106 -7.70 -1.87 4.40
C LYS A 106 -7.45 -3.00 5.41
N LYS A 107 -8.49 -3.52 6.05
CA LYS A 107 -8.37 -4.58 7.05
C LYS A 107 -7.81 -5.86 6.46
N GLU A 108 -8.18 -6.19 5.22
CA GLU A 108 -7.61 -7.32 4.50
C GLU A 108 -6.11 -7.10 4.20
N ILE A 109 -5.75 -5.91 3.73
CA ILE A 109 -4.34 -5.53 3.49
C ILE A 109 -3.52 -5.65 4.77
N ASP A 110 -4.01 -5.12 5.90
CA ASP A 110 -3.33 -5.17 7.20
C ASP A 110 -3.10 -6.62 7.64
N SER A 111 -4.07 -7.51 7.44
CA SER A 111 -3.94 -8.95 7.72
C SER A 111 -2.87 -9.61 6.85
N ASN A 112 -2.87 -9.32 5.55
CA ASN A 112 -1.87 -9.83 4.62
C ASN A 112 -0.46 -9.34 4.95
N LEU A 113 -0.33 -8.09 5.40
CA LEU A 113 0.92 -7.51 5.85
C LEU A 113 1.43 -8.26 7.08
N ALA A 114 0.60 -8.47 8.10
CA ALA A 114 0.96 -9.23 9.30
C ALA A 114 1.44 -10.65 8.95
N ASN A 115 0.69 -11.38 8.13
CA ASN A 115 1.07 -12.73 7.67
C ASN A 115 2.40 -12.74 6.89
N THR A 116 2.67 -11.68 6.12
CA THR A 116 3.93 -11.58 5.36
C THR A 116 5.11 -11.31 6.30
N ILE A 117 4.92 -10.47 7.31
CA ILE A 117 5.92 -10.24 8.36
C ILE A 117 6.22 -11.55 9.09
N GLU A 118 5.19 -12.30 9.49
CA GLU A 118 5.39 -13.61 10.14
C GLU A 118 6.20 -14.55 9.26
N LYS A 119 5.89 -14.65 7.96
CA LYS A 119 6.69 -15.45 7.04
C LYS A 119 8.15 -14.97 6.97
N ILE A 120 8.38 -13.66 6.89
CA ILE A 120 9.75 -13.10 6.86
C ILE A 120 10.50 -13.45 8.15
N ILE A 121 9.84 -13.34 9.31
CA ILE A 121 10.40 -13.74 10.59
C ILE A 121 10.70 -15.24 10.57
N ASP A 122 9.78 -16.09 10.15
CA ASP A 122 10.00 -17.54 10.04
C ASP A 122 11.15 -17.88 9.08
N TYR A 123 11.30 -17.17 7.96
CA TYR A 123 12.44 -17.35 7.06
C TYR A 123 13.74 -16.86 7.67
N SER A 124 13.73 -15.71 8.36
CA SER A 124 14.89 -15.16 9.05
C SER A 124 15.31 -16.04 10.24
N ASP A 125 14.36 -16.56 10.99
CA ASP A 125 14.57 -17.48 12.11
C ASP A 125 15.04 -18.83 11.63
N ARG A 126 14.48 -19.34 10.52
CA ARG A 126 15.06 -20.49 9.82
C ARG A 126 16.50 -20.20 9.40
N LEU A 127 16.81 -19.06 8.79
CA LEU A 127 18.18 -18.71 8.43
C LEU A 127 19.11 -18.58 9.65
N ARG A 128 18.62 -18.07 10.78
CA ARG A 128 19.37 -17.97 12.05
C ARG A 128 19.53 -19.31 12.77
N ASN A 129 18.54 -20.22 12.66
CA ASN A 129 18.47 -21.48 13.40
C ASN A 129 18.77 -22.74 12.56
N ILE A 130 19.06 -22.62 11.25
CA ILE A 130 19.28 -23.80 10.38
C ILE A 130 20.65 -24.46 10.55
N SER A 131 21.61 -23.91 11.30
CA SER A 131 22.83 -24.71 11.51
C SER A 131 23.77 -24.28 12.63
N PRO A 132 24.54 -25.24 13.19
CA PRO A 132 25.72 -24.99 14.01
C PRO A 132 26.88 -24.37 13.19
N TYR A 133 26.58 -23.56 12.16
CA TYR A 133 27.52 -22.93 11.24
C TYR A 133 27.36 -21.40 11.19
N ASN A 134 26.42 -20.81 11.93
CA ASN A 134 26.26 -19.35 11.96
C ASN A 134 27.36 -18.72 12.84
N PRO A 135 28.28 -17.92 12.30
CA PRO A 135 29.32 -17.27 13.08
C PRO A 135 28.73 -16.22 14.00
N LEU A 136 29.07 -16.30 15.28
CA LEU A 136 28.71 -15.34 16.32
C LEU A 136 29.90 -14.46 16.63
N GLU A 137 29.68 -13.15 16.63
CA GLU A 137 30.70 -12.16 17.01
C GLU A 137 30.51 -11.77 18.46
N ILE A 138 31.58 -11.90 19.27
CA ILE A 138 31.56 -11.58 20.69
C ILE A 138 32.78 -10.73 21.00
N GLU A 139 32.56 -9.57 21.59
CA GLU A 139 33.63 -8.68 22.04
C GLU A 139 34.16 -9.13 23.41
N ILE A 140 35.49 -9.17 23.55
CA ILE A 140 36.17 -9.44 24.80
C ILE A 140 36.31 -8.12 25.56
N LYS A 141 35.56 -8.00 26.65
CA LYS A 141 35.64 -6.83 27.55
C LYS A 141 36.97 -6.81 28.31
N GLU A 142 37.37 -5.62 28.76
CA GLU A 142 38.61 -5.41 29.55
C GLU A 142 38.65 -6.22 30.85
N ASP A 143 37.49 -6.49 31.46
CA ASP A 143 37.33 -7.26 32.70
C ASP A 143 37.23 -8.78 32.47
N SER A 144 37.37 -9.25 31.23
CA SER A 144 37.29 -10.66 30.91
C SER A 144 38.51 -11.41 31.43
N MET A 145 38.27 -12.55 32.10
CA MET A 145 39.31 -13.38 32.71
C MET A 145 40.28 -14.04 31.71
N VAL A 146 40.00 -13.95 30.41
CA VAL A 146 40.83 -14.53 29.35
C VAL A 146 41.80 -13.52 28.72
N VAL A 147 41.72 -12.23 29.09
CA VAL A 147 42.60 -11.20 28.54
C VAL A 147 44.05 -11.50 28.91
N GLY A 148 44.92 -11.56 27.90
CA GLY A 148 46.33 -11.92 28.05
C GLY A 148 46.61 -13.42 28.00
N GLU A 149 45.58 -14.26 28.02
CA GLU A 149 45.70 -15.72 27.91
C GLU A 149 45.61 -16.19 26.46
N THR A 150 46.14 -17.39 26.19
CA THR A 150 46.07 -18.02 24.86
C THR A 150 44.86 -18.95 24.72
N VAL A 151 44.39 -19.15 23.48
CA VAL A 151 43.29 -20.08 23.14
C VAL A 151 43.47 -21.46 23.80
N SER A 152 44.69 -22.01 23.78
CA SER A 152 45.00 -23.31 24.37
C SER A 152 45.05 -23.31 25.90
N SER A 153 45.63 -22.27 26.51
CA SER A 153 45.74 -22.16 27.98
C SER A 153 44.37 -22.15 28.66
N VAL A 154 43.41 -21.43 28.07
CA VAL A 154 42.05 -21.33 28.61
C VAL A 154 41.15 -22.50 28.20
N LYS A 155 41.66 -23.44 27.39
CA LYS A 155 40.92 -24.60 26.87
C LYS A 155 39.54 -24.20 26.32
N PHE A 156 39.53 -23.19 25.45
CA PHE A 156 38.30 -22.50 25.04
C PHE A 156 37.22 -23.46 24.54
N TRP A 157 37.58 -24.35 23.61
CA TRP A 157 36.65 -25.32 23.04
C TRP A 157 36.10 -26.30 24.09
N GLN A 158 36.94 -26.77 25.03
CA GLN A 158 36.51 -27.69 26.08
C GLN A 158 35.56 -27.04 27.08
N ASN A 159 35.74 -25.75 27.37
CA ASN A 159 34.89 -25.01 28.31
C ASN A 159 33.59 -24.52 27.67
N THR A 160 33.58 -24.24 26.36
CA THR A 160 32.45 -23.57 25.70
C THR A 160 31.78 -24.40 24.61
N GLY A 161 32.42 -25.46 24.11
CA GLY A 161 31.99 -26.20 22.92
C GLY A 161 32.07 -25.39 21.62
N ALA A 162 32.68 -24.21 21.65
CA ALA A 162 32.72 -23.28 20.53
C ALA A 162 34.05 -23.36 19.78
N THR A 163 33.99 -23.37 18.45
CA THR A 163 35.16 -23.29 17.57
C THR A 163 35.40 -21.84 17.17
N ILE A 164 36.59 -21.32 17.41
CA ILE A 164 36.97 -19.97 16.98
C ILE A 164 37.41 -20.02 15.52
N ILE A 165 36.73 -19.26 14.67
CA ILE A 165 37.03 -19.16 13.24
C ILE A 165 37.92 -17.94 12.95
N ALA A 166 37.73 -16.85 13.69
CA ALA A 166 38.56 -15.66 13.53
C ALA A 166 38.65 -14.83 14.82
N ILE A 167 39.71 -14.03 14.93
CA ILE A 167 39.83 -12.94 15.91
C ILE A 167 40.03 -11.65 15.11
N ARG A 168 39.12 -10.69 15.26
CA ARG A 168 39.23 -9.36 14.68
C ARG A 168 39.79 -8.42 15.74
N ARG A 169 40.89 -7.76 15.40
CA ARG A 169 41.60 -6.82 16.27
C ARG A 169 41.81 -5.54 15.50
N ASP A 170 41.17 -4.46 15.93
CA ASP A 170 41.15 -3.19 15.22
C ASP A 170 40.74 -3.36 13.73
N LYS A 171 41.70 -3.26 12.80
CA LYS A 171 41.50 -3.42 11.36
C LYS A 171 42.00 -4.77 10.81
N ASP A 172 42.67 -5.56 11.64
CA ASP A 172 43.26 -6.83 11.23
C ASP A 172 42.34 -8.00 11.59
N ILE A 173 42.34 -9.03 10.73
CA ILE A 173 41.58 -10.27 10.94
C ILE A 173 42.56 -11.44 10.97
N ILE A 174 42.63 -12.10 12.12
CA ILE A 174 43.37 -13.36 12.29
C ILE A 174 42.40 -14.49 11.98
N LEU A 175 42.50 -15.07 10.78
CA LEU A 175 41.72 -16.25 10.38
C LEU A 175 42.32 -17.52 10.98
N SER A 176 41.46 -18.43 11.44
CA SER A 176 41.82 -19.72 12.03
C SER A 176 42.92 -19.60 13.08
N PRO A 177 42.66 -18.89 14.20
CA PRO A 177 43.66 -18.65 15.24
C PRO A 177 44.21 -19.96 15.79
N GLY A 178 45.54 -20.08 15.82
CA GLY A 178 46.22 -21.24 16.38
C GLY A 178 46.11 -21.31 17.91
N PRO A 179 46.60 -22.40 18.53
CA PRO A 179 46.52 -22.61 19.98
C PRO A 179 47.26 -21.52 20.80
N TYR A 180 48.21 -20.82 20.19
CA TYR A 180 49.01 -19.76 20.81
C TYR A 180 48.46 -18.35 20.57
N ALA A 181 47.33 -18.21 19.88
CA ALA A 181 46.70 -16.90 19.71
C ALA A 181 46.25 -16.37 21.08
N GLU A 182 46.68 -15.16 21.41
CA GLU A 182 46.32 -14.47 22.65
C GLU A 182 45.04 -13.65 22.46
N PHE A 183 44.16 -13.73 23.45
CA PHE A 183 43.02 -12.83 23.57
C PHE A 183 43.46 -11.49 24.16
N ARG A 184 42.98 -10.39 23.58
CA ARG A 184 43.19 -9.03 24.08
C ARG A 184 41.85 -8.35 24.32
N ALA A 185 41.85 -7.39 25.24
CA ALA A 185 40.69 -6.54 25.45
C ALA A 185 40.36 -5.79 24.15
N GLY A 186 39.07 -5.72 23.81
CA GLY A 186 38.59 -5.14 22.56
C GLY A 186 38.65 -6.08 21.34
N ASP A 187 39.22 -7.28 21.47
CA ASP A 187 39.14 -8.28 20.42
C ASP A 187 37.68 -8.69 20.18
N VAL A 188 37.31 -8.86 18.92
CA VAL A 188 36.03 -9.48 18.54
C VAL A 188 36.32 -10.89 18.05
N ILE A 189 35.92 -11.89 18.83
CA ILE A 189 36.04 -13.29 18.46
C ILE A 189 34.84 -13.72 17.63
N VAL A 190 35.11 -14.44 16.55
CA VAL A 190 34.11 -15.02 15.67
C VAL A 190 34.06 -16.52 15.92
N VAL A 191 32.98 -17.01 16.50
CA VAL A 191 32.83 -18.39 16.96
C VAL A 191 31.65 -19.10 16.34
N VAL A 192 31.75 -20.41 16.21
CA VAL A 192 30.68 -21.27 15.70
C VAL A 192 30.51 -22.47 16.64
N GLY A 193 29.26 -22.91 16.83
CA GLY A 193 28.93 -24.05 17.67
C GLY A 193 27.44 -24.37 17.66
N ASP A 194 27.02 -25.28 18.54
CA ASP A 194 25.66 -25.77 18.66
C ASP A 194 24.67 -24.76 19.29
N GLU A 195 23.42 -25.18 19.41
CA GLU A 195 22.38 -24.41 20.08
C GLU A 195 22.78 -24.14 21.55
N GLY A 196 22.84 -22.87 21.93
CA GLY A 196 23.27 -22.44 23.27
C GLY A 196 24.75 -22.09 23.40
N VAL A 197 25.57 -22.23 22.35
CA VAL A 197 26.98 -21.85 22.36
C VAL A 197 27.20 -20.39 22.78
N LEU A 198 26.33 -19.47 22.32
CA LEU A 198 26.37 -18.05 22.68
C LEU A 198 26.34 -17.84 24.20
N LYS A 199 25.45 -18.57 24.88
CA LYS A 199 25.27 -18.45 26.34
C LYS A 199 26.50 -18.97 27.07
N ARG A 200 27.05 -20.12 26.63
CA ARG A 200 28.25 -20.70 27.25
C ARG A 200 29.48 -19.81 27.07
N VAL A 201 29.67 -19.25 25.87
CA VAL A 201 30.79 -18.33 25.61
C VAL A 201 30.66 -17.05 26.42
N LYS A 202 29.46 -16.45 26.51
CA LYS A 202 29.23 -15.26 27.35
C LYS A 202 29.52 -15.52 28.83
N VAL A 203 29.03 -16.63 29.37
CA VAL A 203 29.32 -17.02 30.76
C VAL A 203 30.82 -17.24 30.98
N PHE A 204 31.50 -17.89 30.03
CA PHE A 204 32.94 -18.14 30.11
C PHE A 204 33.78 -16.86 30.05
N LEU A 205 33.40 -15.91 29.20
CA LEU A 205 34.08 -14.63 29.06
C LEU A 205 33.67 -13.61 30.14
N ASN A 206 32.63 -13.90 30.93
CA ASN A 206 31.99 -12.97 31.88
C ASN A 206 31.40 -11.71 31.19
N VAL A 207 30.74 -11.89 30.04
CA VAL A 207 30.26 -10.81 29.15
C VAL A 207 28.75 -10.76 28.98
#